data_AF-A0A319DXM1-F1
#
_entry.id   AF-A0A319DXM1-F1
#
_cell.length_a   1.000
_cell.length_b   1.000
_cell.length_c   1.000
_cell.angle_alpha   90.00
_cell.angle_beta   90.00
_cell.angle_gamma   90.00
#
_symmetry.space_group_name_H-M   'P 1'
#
loop_
_entity.id
_entity.type
_entity.pdbx_description
1 polymer ?
#
loop_
_entity_poly.entity_id
_entity_poly.type
_entity_poly.pdbx_seq_one_letter_code
_entity_poly.pdbx_strand_id
1 'polypeptide(L)'
;MASNNDAREQTKYQIGISESDAATLQRQGNASGERRGKTYGAEAYRLPNAQEEGNLSNAGNASAERRKHVTENISNQYRTSSG
;
A
#
# COMPACT_ATOMS: atom_id res chain seq x y z
N MET A 1 -0.04 17.58 -20.46
CA MET A 1 0.69 17.57 -19.17
C MET A 1 -0.36 17.77 -18.08
N ALA A 2 -0.93 16.68 -17.54
CA ALA A 2 -1.82 16.79 -16.38
C ALA A 2 -0.94 17.17 -15.18
N SER A 3 -1.28 18.29 -14.56
CA SER A 3 -0.53 18.83 -13.42
C SER A 3 -0.63 17.85 -12.25
N ASN A 4 0.43 17.66 -11.47
CA ASN A 4 0.37 16.84 -10.24
C ASN A 4 -0.75 17.29 -9.27
N ASN A 5 -1.25 18.53 -9.41
CA ASN A 5 -2.43 18.99 -8.68
C ASN A 5 -3.72 18.33 -9.16
N ASP A 6 -3.88 18.06 -10.47
CA ASP A 6 -5.08 17.43 -11.02
C ASP A 6 -5.24 16.01 -10.49
N ALA A 7 -4.12 15.27 -10.36
CA ALA A 7 -4.13 13.92 -9.81
C ALA A 7 -4.48 13.90 -8.30
N ARG A 8 -4.01 14.89 -7.53
CA ARG A 8 -4.34 15.01 -6.10
C ARG A 8 -5.81 15.39 -5.89
N GLU A 9 -6.31 16.35 -6.66
CA GLU A 9 -7.70 16.78 -6.61
C GLU A 9 -8.66 15.68 -7.09
N GLN A 10 -8.29 14.92 -8.12
CA GLN A 10 -9.05 13.75 -8.58
C GLN A 10 -9.08 12.64 -7.53
N THR A 11 -7.99 12.44 -6.79
CA THR A 11 -7.92 11.49 -5.66
C THR A 11 -8.81 11.94 -4.50
N LYS A 12 -8.82 13.23 -4.15
CA LYS A 12 -9.75 13.80 -3.16
C LYS A 12 -11.22 13.54 -3.57
N TYR A 13 -11.56 13.80 -4.83
CA TYR A 13 -12.91 13.60 -5.37
C TYR A 13 -13.33 12.12 -5.37
N GLN A 14 -12.42 11.20 -5.72
CA GLN A 14 -12.70 9.76 -5.77
C GLN A 14 -12.87 9.10 -4.40
N ILE A 15 -12.17 9.61 -3.37
CA ILE A 15 -12.20 9.00 -2.02
C ILE A 15 -13.30 9.65 -1.15
N GLY A 16 -13.89 10.78 -1.58
CA GLY A 16 -15.00 11.43 -0.87
C GLY A 16 -14.65 11.87 0.56
N ILE A 17 -13.37 12.11 0.83
CA ILE A 17 -12.85 12.52 2.14
C ILE A 17 -12.65 14.02 2.18
N SER A 18 -12.98 14.62 3.32
CA SER A 18 -12.73 16.04 3.55
C SER A 18 -11.23 16.33 3.50
N GLU A 19 -10.85 17.56 3.15
CA GLU A 19 -9.45 17.96 3.08
C GLU A 19 -8.74 17.78 4.44
N SER A 20 -9.44 18.01 5.56
CA SER A 20 -8.94 17.76 6.91
C SER A 20 -8.64 16.28 7.18
N ASP A 21 -9.47 15.38 6.67
CA ASP A 21 -9.28 13.93 6.83
C ASP A 21 -8.12 13.46 5.96
N ALA A 22 -8.05 13.94 4.71
CA ALA A 22 -6.93 13.66 3.82
C ALA A 22 -5.58 14.11 4.42
N ALA A 23 -5.53 15.32 4.98
CA ALA A 23 -4.33 15.83 5.66
C ALA A 23 -3.96 15.03 6.92
N THR A 24 -4.96 14.50 7.63
CA THR A 24 -4.75 13.65 8.80
C THR A 24 -4.19 12.29 8.40
N LEU A 25 -4.78 11.65 7.38
CA LEU A 25 -4.29 10.40 6.81
C LEU A 25 -2.86 10.55 6.27
N GLN A 26 -2.56 11.65 5.61
CA GLN A 26 -1.22 11.94 5.12
C GLN A 26 -0.20 12.06 6.27
N ARG A 27 -0.54 12.79 7.34
CA ARG A 27 0.32 12.91 8.54
C ARG A 27 0.55 11.55 9.20
N GLN A 28 -0.50 10.75 9.36
CA GLN A 28 -0.41 9.41 9.93
C GLN A 28 0.45 8.47 9.07
N GLY A 29 0.29 8.55 7.75
CA GLY A 29 1.10 7.81 6.78
C GLY A 29 2.58 8.17 6.89
N ASN A 30 2.90 9.46 6.90
CA ASN A 30 4.28 9.95 7.05
C ASN A 30 4.90 9.49 8.38
N ALA A 31 4.20 9.67 9.51
CA ALA A 31 4.67 9.24 10.83
C ALA A 31 4.82 7.72 10.96
N SER A 32 4.01 6.94 10.22
CA SER A 32 4.15 5.48 10.14
C SER A 32 5.38 5.07 9.31
N GLY A 33 5.64 5.77 8.20
CA GLY A 33 6.84 5.58 7.39
C GLY A 33 8.11 5.87 8.17
N GLU A 34 8.16 7.01 8.86
CA GLU A 34 9.32 7.42 9.67
C GLU A 34 9.67 6.38 10.73
N ARG A 35 8.67 5.86 11.46
CA ARG A 35 8.85 4.74 12.41
C ARG A 35 9.41 3.47 11.78
N ARG A 36 9.24 3.29 10.46
CA ARG A 36 9.74 2.16 9.68
C ARG A 36 11.03 2.49 8.92
N GLY A 37 11.62 3.67 9.14
CA GLY A 37 12.79 4.15 8.41
C GLY A 37 12.50 4.44 6.93
N LYS A 38 11.24 4.64 6.55
CA LYS A 38 10.82 4.95 5.18
C LYS A 38 10.58 6.44 5.02
N THR A 39 11.25 7.04 4.03
CA THR A 39 11.01 8.41 3.58
C THR A 39 10.12 8.39 2.34
N TYR A 40 9.26 9.42 2.19
CA TYR A 40 8.32 9.55 1.06
C TYR A 40 8.52 10.86 0.26
N GLY A 41 9.67 11.53 0.43
CA GLY A 41 10.05 12.75 -0.30
C GLY A 41 10.76 12.46 -1.64
N ALA A 42 11.21 13.50 -2.35
CA ALA A 42 11.96 13.33 -3.61
C ALA A 42 13.23 12.45 -3.45
N GLU A 43 13.88 12.56 -2.29
CA GLU A 43 15.04 11.74 -1.88
C GLU A 43 14.68 10.27 -1.57
N ALA A 44 13.39 9.91 -1.53
CA ALA A 44 12.94 8.53 -1.31
C ALA A 44 13.20 7.63 -2.53
N TYR A 45 13.41 8.24 -3.71
CA TYR A 45 13.67 7.52 -4.93
C TYR A 45 15.17 7.21 -5.05
N ARG A 46 15.61 6.15 -4.37
CA ARG A 46 16.94 5.56 -4.61
C ARG A 46 16.78 4.13 -5.10
N LEU A 47 17.67 3.72 -5.98
CA LEU A 47 17.75 2.31 -6.38
C LEU A 47 18.06 1.48 -5.13
N PRO A 48 17.30 0.40 -4.87
CA PRO A 48 17.61 -0.52 -3.77
C PRO A 48 19.00 -1.10 -3.95
N ASN A 49 19.72 -1.31 -2.86
CA ASN A 49 20.93 -2.14 -2.92
C ASN A 49 20.55 -3.63 -3.04
N ALA A 50 21.51 -4.49 -3.34
CA ALA A 50 21.27 -5.93 -3.56
C ALA A 50 20.56 -6.61 -2.38
N GLN A 51 20.83 -6.18 -1.14
CA GLN A 51 20.19 -6.75 0.04
C GLN A 51 18.73 -6.32 0.19
N GLU A 52 18.44 -5.06 -0.12
CA GLU A 52 17.07 -4.52 -0.14
C GLU A 52 16.23 -5.12 -1.26
N GLU A 53 16.84 -5.35 -2.42
CA GLU A 53 16.23 -6.06 -3.54
C GLU A 53 15.88 -7.49 -3.16
N GLY A 54 16.79 -8.21 -2.49
CA GLY A 54 16.52 -9.54 -1.92
C GLY A 54 15.34 -9.53 -0.94
N ASN A 55 15.28 -8.53 -0.04
CA ASN A 55 14.18 -8.38 0.90
C ASN A 55 12.84 -8.08 0.21
N LEU A 56 12.85 -7.25 -0.85
CA LEU A 56 11.66 -6.95 -1.65
C LEU A 56 11.15 -8.20 -2.39
N SER A 57 12.05 -8.98 -2.98
CA SER A 57 11.71 -10.25 -3.64
C SER A 57 11.09 -11.25 -2.66
N ASN A 58 11.72 -11.43 -1.49
CA ASN A 58 11.21 -12.31 -0.44
C ASN A 58 9.84 -11.87 0.10
N ALA A 59 9.64 -10.56 0.30
CA ALA A 59 8.34 -10.02 0.70
C ALA A 59 7.27 -10.24 -0.37
N GLY A 60 7.63 -10.12 -1.66
CA GLY A 60 6.76 -10.44 -2.78
C GLY A 60 6.32 -11.92 -2.79
N ASN A 61 7.26 -12.83 -2.59
CA ASN A 61 6.99 -14.28 -2.53
C ASN A 61 6.09 -14.63 -1.33
N ALA A 62 6.40 -14.15 -0.13
CA ALA A 62 5.58 -14.38 1.05
C ALA A 62 4.15 -13.82 0.91
N SER A 63 4.00 -12.68 0.24
CA SER A 63 2.69 -12.08 -0.06
C SER A 63 1.91 -12.93 -1.08
N ALA A 64 2.57 -13.49 -2.09
CA ALA A 64 1.95 -14.38 -3.06
C ALA A 64 1.47 -15.69 -2.42
N GLU A 65 2.26 -16.30 -1.53
CA GLU A 65 1.86 -17.50 -0.78
C GLU A 65 0.66 -17.25 0.13
N ARG A 66 0.69 -16.16 0.92
CA ARG A 66 -0.45 -15.79 1.79
C ARG A 66 -1.73 -15.59 0.99
N ARG A 67 -1.67 -14.98 -0.19
CA ARG A 67 -2.85 -14.79 -1.05
C ARG A 67 -3.47 -16.11 -1.49
N LYS A 68 -2.66 -17.14 -1.80
CA LYS A 68 -3.16 -18.49 -2.13
C LYS A 68 -3.94 -19.07 -0.96
N HIS A 69 -3.36 -19.05 0.25
CA HIS A 69 -4.02 -19.56 1.46
C HIS A 69 -5.31 -18.82 1.82
N VAL A 70 -5.34 -17.49 1.68
CA VAL A 70 -6.57 -16.73 1.93
C VAL A 70 -7.65 -17.10 0.91
N THR A 71 -7.29 -17.25 -0.36
CA THR A 71 -8.23 -17.63 -1.42
C THR A 71 -8.77 -19.04 -1.21
N GLU A 72 -7.93 -19.99 -0.80
CA GLU A 72 -8.33 -21.35 -0.43
C GLU A 72 -9.27 -21.36 0.77
N ASN A 73 -8.97 -20.58 1.81
CA ASN A 73 -9.82 -20.47 3.00
C ASN A 73 -11.22 -19.92 2.67
N ILE A 74 -11.28 -18.87 1.84
CA ILE A 74 -12.56 -18.31 1.37
C ILE A 74 -13.33 -19.36 0.55
N SER A 75 -12.65 -20.06 -0.36
CA SER A 75 -13.27 -21.09 -1.20
C SER A 75 -13.83 -22.26 -0.35
N ASN A 76 -13.10 -22.66 0.69
CA ASN A 76 -13.52 -23.69 1.63
C ASN A 76 -14.72 -23.24 2.47
N GLN A 77 -14.74 -21.99 2.93
CA GLN A 77 -15.90 -21.42 3.65
C GLN A 77 -17.17 -21.44 2.80
N TYR A 78 -17.10 -21.05 1.52
CA TYR A 78 -18.25 -21.12 0.64
C TYR A 78 -18.75 -22.55 0.44
N ARG A 79 -17.84 -23.54 0.33
CA ARG A 79 -18.23 -24.97 0.22
C ARG A 79 -18.92 -25.48 1.47
N THR A 80 -18.44 -25.13 2.66
CA THR A 80 -19.03 -25.60 3.93
C THR A 80 -20.31 -24.86 4.31
N SER A 81 -20.52 -23.62 3.86
CA SER A 81 -21.74 -22.87 4.16
C SER A 81 -22.89 -23.12 3.17
N SER A 82 -22.63 -23.80 2.05
CA SER A 82 -23.63 -24.10 1.00
C SER A 82 -24.05 -25.57 0.92
N GLY A 83 -23.56 -26.41 1.84
CA GLY A 83 -24.08 -27.76 2.10
C GLY A 83 -24.88 -27.80 3.39
#